data_AF-A0A452XJB8-F1
#
_entry.id   AF-A0A452XJB8-F1
#
_cell.length_a   1.000
_cell.length_b   1.000
_cell.length_c   1.000
_cell.angle_alpha   90.00
_cell.angle_beta   90.00
_cell.angle_gamma   90.00
#
_symmetry.space_group_name_H-M   'P 1'
#
loop_
_entity.id
_entity.type
_entity.pdbx_description
1 polymer ?
#
loop_
_entity_poly.entity_id
_entity_poly.type
_entity_poly.pdbx_seq_one_letter_code
_entity_poly.pdbx_strand_id
1 'polypeptide(L)'
;IGTVLGALGLSEEQVRDALLEGNAHGLGVEALRMLAQLVLTNEEELKLRYFKDDPPAKLCAVDAFLKTILDVPFAFKRVDAMLYVSNFYLEVNQLRMSYATLEV
;
A
#
# COMPACT_ATOMS: atom_id res chain seq x y z
N ILE A 1 12.00 2.78 -2.33
CA ILE A 1 10.92 2.31 -3.22
C ILE A 1 11.28 0.98 -3.88
N GLY A 2 12.38 0.84 -4.62
CA GLY A 2 12.75 -0.44 -5.28
C GLY A 2 12.92 -1.66 -4.36
N THR A 3 13.24 -1.46 -3.07
CA THR A 3 13.34 -2.53 -2.05
C THR A 3 11.99 -3.07 -1.59
N VAL A 4 10.93 -2.25 -1.61
CA VAL A 4 9.57 -2.66 -1.21
C VAL A 4 9.03 -3.69 -2.20
N LEU A 5 9.28 -3.47 -3.48
CA LEU A 5 8.77 -4.32 -4.56
C LEU A 5 9.35 -5.74 -4.58
N GLY A 6 10.66 -5.86 -4.41
CA GLY A 6 11.32 -7.17 -4.33
C GLY A 6 10.94 -7.96 -3.07
N ALA A 7 10.56 -7.27 -1.99
CA ALA A 7 10.22 -7.89 -0.70
C ALA A 7 8.77 -8.39 -0.63
N LEU A 8 7.86 -7.81 -1.41
CA LEU A 8 6.44 -8.16 -1.38
C LEU A 8 6.16 -9.55 -1.97
N GLY A 9 6.93 -10.00 -2.96
CA GLY A 9 6.67 -11.27 -3.66
C GLY A 9 5.29 -11.33 -4.36
N LEU A 10 4.58 -10.20 -4.44
CA LEU A 10 3.26 -10.03 -5.03
C LEU A 10 3.41 -9.40 -6.42
N SER A 11 2.54 -9.81 -7.34
CA SER A 11 2.43 -9.17 -8.66
C SER A 11 1.71 -7.82 -8.58
N GLU A 12 1.99 -6.94 -9.53
CA GLU A 12 1.30 -5.66 -9.72
C GLU A 12 -0.23 -5.80 -9.74
N GLU A 13 -0.73 -6.82 -10.44
CA GLU A 13 -2.16 -7.09 -10.59
C GLU A 13 -2.79 -7.49 -9.26
N GLN A 14 -2.14 -8.37 -8.49
CA GLN A 14 -2.63 -8.77 -7.17
C GLN A 14 -2.73 -7.57 -6.23
N VAL A 15 -1.75 -6.67 -6.26
CA VAL A 15 -1.80 -5.45 -5.43
C VAL A 15 -2.94 -4.53 -5.88
N ARG A 16 -3.05 -4.26 -7.18
CA ARG A 16 -4.13 -3.44 -7.75
C ARG A 16 -5.51 -3.98 -7.38
N ASP A 17 -5.74 -5.26 -7.61
CA ASP A 17 -7.05 -5.88 -7.42
C ASP A 17 -7.42 -5.93 -5.93
N ALA A 18 -6.47 -6.26 -5.05
CA ALA A 18 -6.69 -6.19 -3.61
C ALA A 18 -7.00 -4.77 -3.11
N LEU A 19 -6.37 -3.74 -3.68
CA LEU A 19 -6.68 -2.34 -3.36
C LEU A 19 -8.08 -1.94 -3.86
N LEU A 20 -8.49 -2.41 -5.04
CA LEU A 20 -9.83 -2.14 -5.59
C LEU A 20 -10.92 -2.79 -4.74
N GLU A 21 -10.73 -4.06 -4.38
CA GLU A 21 -11.65 -4.86 -3.55
C GLU A 21 -11.62 -4.48 -2.07
N GLY A 22 -10.55 -3.82 -1.61
CA GLY A 22 -10.33 -3.55 -0.17
C GLY A 22 -9.95 -4.81 0.62
N ASN A 23 -9.35 -5.81 -0.04
CA ASN A 23 -8.97 -7.09 0.56
C ASN A 23 -7.68 -6.98 1.37
N ALA A 24 -7.79 -6.45 2.60
CA ALA A 24 -6.64 -6.24 3.49
C ALA A 24 -5.94 -7.55 3.90
N HIS A 25 -6.70 -8.63 4.09
CA HIS A 25 -6.17 -9.95 4.41
C HIS A 25 -5.36 -10.56 3.27
N GLY A 26 -5.77 -10.33 2.02
CA GLY A 26 -5.08 -10.84 0.83
C GLY A 26 -3.68 -10.24 0.63
N LEU A 27 -3.47 -8.98 1.04
CA LEU A 27 -2.15 -8.35 1.04
C LEU A 27 -1.34 -8.70 2.29
N GLY A 28 -1.99 -8.75 3.44
CA GLY A 28 -1.32 -8.94 4.72
C GLY A 28 -0.70 -7.65 5.29
N VAL A 29 -0.53 -7.63 6.61
CA VAL A 29 -0.12 -6.44 7.38
C VAL A 29 1.25 -5.92 6.96
N GLU A 30 2.22 -6.80 6.74
CA GLU A 30 3.59 -6.40 6.38
C GLU A 30 3.64 -5.74 5.00
N ALA A 31 2.86 -6.27 4.04
CA ALA A 31 2.74 -5.67 2.72
C ALA A 31 2.11 -4.28 2.79
N LEU A 32 0.99 -4.17 3.52
CA LEU A 32 0.30 -2.90 3.74
C LEU A 32 1.20 -1.88 4.43
N ARG A 33 2.00 -2.30 5.41
CA ARG A 33 2.97 -1.42 6.09
C ARG A 33 4.05 -0.91 5.14
N MET A 34 4.59 -1.77 4.29
CA MET A 34 5.57 -1.36 3.28
C MET A 34 4.97 -0.40 2.24
N LEU A 35 3.73 -0.65 1.80
CA LEU A 35 3.01 0.24 0.89
C LEU A 35 2.69 1.60 1.54
N ALA A 36 2.34 1.63 2.84
CA ALA A 36 2.07 2.86 3.58
C ALA A 36 3.33 3.74 3.75
N GLN A 37 4.52 3.15 3.70
CA GLN A 37 5.80 3.87 3.74
C GLN A 37 6.19 4.49 2.39
N LEU A 38 5.46 4.19 1.31
CA LEU A 38 5.69 4.84 0.02
C LEU A 38 5.21 6.29 0.08
N VAL A 39 6.15 7.21 0.03
CA VAL A 39 5.88 8.64 -0.11
C VAL A 39 6.32 9.05 -1.50
N LEU A 40 5.37 9.45 -2.34
CA LEU A 40 5.63 10.06 -3.64
C LEU A 40 5.55 11.57 -3.50
N THR A 41 6.44 12.28 -4.18
CA THR A 41 6.29 13.72 -4.38
C THR A 41 5.20 14.01 -5.41
N ASN A 42 4.58 15.20 -5.31
CA ASN A 42 3.56 15.62 -6.29
C ASN A 42 4.10 15.57 -7.73
N GLU A 43 5.39 15.87 -7.93
CA GLU A 43 6.02 15.83 -9.26
C GLU A 43 6.15 14.40 -9.79
N GLU A 44 6.58 13.44 -8.96
CA GLU A 44 6.65 12.02 -9.33
C GLU A 44 5.26 11.46 -9.66
N GLU A 45 4.26 11.78 -8.83
CA GLU A 45 2.89 11.34 -9.04
C GLU A 45 2.32 11.89 -10.36
N LEU A 46 2.52 13.18 -10.64
CA LEU A 46 2.10 13.80 -11.90
C LEU A 46 2.82 13.16 -13.10
N LYS A 47 4.14 12.93 -13.01
CA LYS A 47 4.92 12.30 -14.07
C LYS A 47 4.39 10.91 -14.41
N LEU A 48 4.08 10.09 -13.40
CA LEU A 48 3.58 8.73 -13.60
C LEU A 48 2.15 8.71 -14.14
N ARG A 49 1.26 9.57 -13.61
CA ARG A 49 -0.15 9.66 -14.04
C ARG A 49 -0.31 10.13 -15.48
N TYR A 50 0.53 11.07 -15.90
CA TYR A 50 0.50 11.63 -17.26
C TYR A 50 1.56 11.04 -18.18
N PHE A 51 2.21 9.96 -17.76
CA PHE A 51 3.12 9.22 -18.62
C PHE A 51 2.32 8.71 -19.82
N LYS A 52 2.54 9.34 -20.98
CA LYS A 52 2.08 8.82 -22.27
C LYS A 52 3.06 7.73 -22.65
N ASP A 53 2.56 6.58 -23.07
CA ASP A 53 3.36 5.47 -23.62
C ASP A 53 3.97 5.85 -24.99
N ASP A 54 4.63 7.01 -25.07
CA ASP A 54 5.31 7.49 -26.26
C ASP A 54 6.67 6.79 -26.35
N PRO A 55 6.93 6.02 -27.42
CA PRO A 55 8.24 5.41 -27.62
C PRO A 55 9.32 6.51 -27.74
N PRO A 56 10.53 6.30 -27.16
CA PRO A 56 11.12 5.03 -26.72
C PRO A 56 11.23 4.86 -25.20
N ALA A 57 10.64 5.74 -24.39
CA ALA A 57 10.78 5.67 -22.94
C ALA A 57 9.91 4.51 -22.41
N LYS A 58 10.55 3.43 -21.92
CA LYS A 58 9.86 2.40 -21.15
C LYS A 58 10.08 2.69 -19.67
N LEU A 59 9.00 2.73 -18.89
CA LEU A 59 9.09 2.81 -17.43
C LEU A 59 9.95 1.66 -16.90
N CYS A 60 10.78 1.95 -15.88
CA CYS A 60 11.43 0.87 -15.16
C CYS A 60 10.38 0.06 -14.38
N ALA A 61 10.72 -1.15 -13.93
CA ALA A 61 9.76 -2.01 -13.22
C ALA A 61 9.14 -1.34 -11.97
N VAL A 62 9.90 -0.48 -11.29
CA VAL A 62 9.42 0.26 -10.12
C VAL A 62 8.38 1.31 -10.51
N ASP A 63 8.66 2.07 -11.56
CA ASP A 63 7.76 3.13 -12.02
C ASP A 63 6.48 2.54 -12.63
N ALA A 64 6.58 1.41 -13.33
CA ALA A 64 5.43 0.67 -13.85
C ALA A 64 4.50 0.21 -12.70
N PHE A 65 5.06 -0.39 -11.65
CA PHE A 65 4.29 -0.79 -10.47
C PHE A 65 3.61 0.41 -9.79
N LEU A 66 4.35 1.50 -9.58
CA LEU A 66 3.79 2.69 -8.96
C LEU A 66 2.66 3.30 -9.81
N LYS A 67 2.82 3.31 -11.14
CA LYS A 67 1.75 3.74 -12.05
C LYS A 67 0.50 2.87 -11.89
N THR A 68 0.65 1.55 -11.85
CA THR A 68 -0.47 0.61 -11.66
C THR A 68 -1.21 0.86 -10.33
N ILE A 69 -0.50 1.19 -9.25
CA ILE A 69 -1.12 1.60 -7.99
C ILE A 69 -1.82 2.95 -8.11
N LEU A 70 -1.19 3.95 -8.73
CA LEU A 70 -1.74 5.29 -8.90
C LEU A 70 -3.01 5.31 -9.77
N ASP A 71 -3.17 4.33 -10.67
CA ASP A 71 -4.39 4.13 -11.45
C ASP A 71 -5.58 3.68 -10.56
N VAL A 72 -5.34 3.21 -9.32
CA VAL A 72 -6.39 2.93 -8.32
C VAL A 72 -6.83 4.23 -7.63
N PRO A 73 -8.14 4.58 -7.66
CA PRO A 73 -8.63 5.78 -6.99
C PRO A 73 -8.35 5.77 -5.48
N PHE A 74 -7.70 6.83 -5.01
CA PHE A 74 -7.34 7.01 -3.60
C PHE A 74 -6.45 5.89 -3.04
N ALA A 75 -5.57 5.29 -3.86
CA ALA A 75 -4.74 4.14 -3.51
C ALA A 75 -4.09 4.22 -2.12
N PHE A 76 -3.35 5.30 -1.83
CA PHE A 76 -2.67 5.43 -0.53
C PHE A 76 -3.64 5.53 0.65
N LYS A 77 -4.77 6.24 0.50
CA LYS A 77 -5.81 6.27 1.55
C LYS A 77 -6.44 4.90 1.79
N ARG A 78 -6.60 4.10 0.72
CA ARG A 78 -7.07 2.71 0.83
C ARG A 78 -6.06 1.87 1.60
N VAL A 79 -4.77 2.00 1.29
CA VAL A 79 -3.68 1.32 2.03
C VAL A 79 -3.75 1.66 3.53
N ASP A 80 -3.86 2.94 3.88
CA ASP A 80 -3.95 3.38 5.28
C ASP A 80 -5.16 2.77 5.99
N ALA A 81 -6.34 2.81 5.35
CA ALA A 81 -7.56 2.23 5.89
C ALA A 81 -7.46 0.70 6.04
N MET A 82 -6.89 0.01 5.06
CA MET A 82 -6.69 -1.44 5.08
C MET A 82 -5.69 -1.85 6.16
N LEU A 83 -4.61 -1.07 6.36
CA LEU A 83 -3.64 -1.29 7.42
C LEU A 83 -4.29 -1.13 8.80
N TYR A 84 -5.11 -0.09 8.98
CA TYR A 84 -5.88 0.12 10.20
C TYR A 84 -6.82 -1.07 10.49
N VAL A 85 -7.62 -1.50 9.52
CA VAL A 85 -8.53 -2.65 9.66
C VAL A 85 -7.77 -3.91 10.04
N SER A 86 -6.58 -4.13 9.48
CA SER A 86 -5.76 -5.31 9.77
C SER A 86 -5.19 -5.32 11.18
N ASN A 87 -4.92 -4.14 11.77
CA ASN A 87 -4.38 -4.02 13.12
C ASN A 87 -5.44 -3.81 14.21
N PHE A 88 -6.67 -3.41 13.84
CA PHE A 88 -7.70 -2.97 14.77
C PHE A 88 -7.93 -3.91 15.95
N TYR A 89 -8.14 -5.20 15.70
CA TYR A 89 -8.40 -6.17 16.76
C TYR A 89 -7.21 -6.34 17.70
N LEU A 90 -5.99 -6.31 17.18
CA LEU A 90 -4.77 -6.40 17.98
C LEU A 90 -4.63 -5.18 18.89
N GLU A 91 -4.77 -3.98 18.33
CA GLU A 91 -4.63 -2.71 19.05
C GLU A 91 -5.70 -2.58 20.14
N VAL A 92 -6.97 -2.92 19.84
CA VAL A 92 -8.05 -2.91 20.84
C VAL A 92 -7.79 -3.91 21.95
N ASN A 93 -7.29 -5.11 21.63
CA ASN A 93 -7.00 -6.12 22.64
C ASN A 93 -5.82 -5.69 23.53
N GLN A 94 -4.75 -5.13 22.96
CA GLN A 94 -3.63 -4.57 23.70
C GLN A 94 -4.08 -3.46 24.66
N LEU A 95 -4.95 -2.57 24.18
CA LEU A 95 -5.52 -1.50 25.00
C LEU A 95 -6.32 -2.10 26.18
N ARG A 96 -7.20 -3.08 25.95
CA ARG A 96 -7.94 -3.75 27.02
C ARG A 96 -7.05 -4.39 28.07
N MET A 97 -5.99 -5.09 27.65
CA MET A 97 -5.04 -5.71 28.57
C MET A 97 -4.27 -4.68 29.40
N SER A 98 -3.91 -3.54 28.81
CA SER A 98 -3.28 -2.45 29.55
C SER A 98 -4.18 -1.88 30.65
N TYR A 99 -5.48 -1.70 30.37
CA TYR A 99 -6.46 -1.27 31.38
C TYR A 99 -6.65 -2.29 32.50
N ALA A 100 -6.77 -3.58 32.16
CA ALA A 100 -6.90 -4.64 33.16
C ALA A 100 -5.69 -4.72 34.11
N THR A 101 -4.50 -4.28 33.67
CA THR A 101 -3.30 -4.23 34.52
C THR A 101 -3.33 -3.05 35.50
N LEU A 102 -4.06 -1.98 35.18
CA LEU A 102 -4.16 -0.77 36.02
C LEU A 102 -5.29 -0.84 37.05
N GLU A 103 -6.29 -1.71 36.86
CA GLU A 103 -7.40 -1.94 37.81
C GLU A 103 -7.03 -2.89 38.97
N VAL A 104 -5.73 -3.08 39.23
CA VAL A 104 -5.18 -3.86 40.36
C VAL A 104 -5.05 -3.00 41.62
#